data_AF-A0ABD5DYY2-F1
#
_entry.id   AF-A0ABD5DYY2-F1
#
_cell.length_a   1.000
_cell.length_b   1.000
_cell.length_c   1.000
_cell.angle_alpha   90.00
_cell.angle_beta   90.00
_cell.angle_gamma   90.00
#
_symmetry.space_group_name_H-M   'P 1'
#
loop_
_entity.id
_entity.type
_entity.pdbx_description
1 polymer ?
#
loop_
_entity_poly.entity_id
_entity_poly.type
_entity_poly.pdbx_seq_one_letter_code
_entity_poly.pdbx_strand_id
1 'polypeptide(L)'
;LCWSFPREDVSRETIAKQIALALRDEVADLEAAGIGIIQIDEPALREGLPLKRSDWDAYLQWGVEAFRLNAAVAKDDTQIHTHMC
;
A
#
# COMPACT_ATOMS: atom_id res chain seq x y z
N LEU A 1 -8.18 -1.09 -0.86
CA LEU A 1 -8.84 -2.18 -0.07
C LEU A 1 -10.09 -1.72 0.66
N CYS A 2 -10.03 -0.67 1.50
CA CYS A 2 -11.14 -0.27 2.38
C CYS A 2 -12.40 0.25 1.64
N TRP A 3 -12.26 0.76 0.41
CA TRP A 3 -13.36 1.26 -0.41
C TRP A 3 -13.77 0.29 -1.52
N SER A 4 -13.77 -0.99 -1.19
CA SER A 4 -14.20 -2.07 -2.08
C SER A 4 -14.90 -3.14 -1.26
N PHE A 5 -15.61 -4.05 -1.92
CA PHE A 5 -16.08 -5.28 -1.30
C PHE A 5 -15.03 -6.37 -1.52
N PRO A 6 -14.11 -6.62 -0.56
CA PRO A 6 -13.08 -7.63 -0.72
C PRO A 6 -13.70 -9.04 -0.71
N ARG A 7 -13.05 -9.96 -1.40
CA ARG A 7 -13.31 -11.39 -1.23
C ARG A 7 -13.04 -11.82 0.22
N GLU A 8 -13.77 -12.83 0.70
CA GLU A 8 -13.75 -13.25 2.11
C GLU A 8 -13.04 -14.59 2.35
N ASP A 9 -12.56 -15.24 1.29
CA ASP A 9 -11.90 -16.54 1.33
C ASP A 9 -10.38 -16.47 1.54
N VAL A 10 -9.80 -15.26 1.54
CA VAL A 10 -8.40 -14.99 1.88
C VAL A 10 -8.31 -13.81 2.84
N SER A 11 -7.21 -13.73 3.60
CA SER A 11 -7.04 -12.65 4.58
C SER A 11 -6.90 -11.29 3.89
N ARG A 12 -7.32 -10.23 4.59
CA ARG A 12 -7.14 -8.84 4.14
C ARG A 12 -5.67 -8.50 3.88
N GLU A 13 -4.77 -9.03 4.69
CA GLU A 13 -3.32 -8.90 4.50
C GLU A 13 -2.88 -9.50 3.16
N THR A 14 -3.31 -10.72 2.84
CA THR A 14 -2.96 -11.36 1.56
C THR A 14 -3.47 -10.54 0.39
N ILE A 15 -4.72 -10.04 0.47
CA ILE A 15 -5.28 -9.17 -0.57
C ILE A 15 -4.47 -7.87 -0.69
N ALA A 16 -4.14 -7.22 0.43
CA ALA A 16 -3.36 -5.99 0.44
C ALA A 16 -1.97 -6.18 -0.20
N LYS A 17 -1.28 -7.29 0.13
CA LYS A 17 0.02 -7.64 -0.47
C LYS A 17 -0.09 -7.94 -1.98
N GLN A 18 -1.17 -8.58 -2.43
CA GLN A 18 -1.41 -8.80 -3.86
C GLN A 18 -1.67 -7.49 -4.60
N ILE A 19 -2.48 -6.59 -4.04
CA ILE A 19 -2.69 -5.24 -4.61
C ILE A 19 -1.37 -4.47 -4.65
N ALA A 20 -0.57 -4.55 -3.58
CA ALA A 20 0.73 -3.90 -3.54
C ALA A 20 1.70 -4.42 -4.61
N LEU A 21 1.68 -5.72 -4.94
CA LEU A 21 2.47 -6.24 -6.06
C LEU A 21 2.02 -5.63 -7.41
N ALA A 22 0.72 -5.49 -7.63
CA ALA A 22 0.24 -4.83 -8.85
C ALA A 22 0.63 -3.34 -8.91
N LEU A 23 0.56 -2.62 -7.78
CA LEU A 23 1.00 -1.23 -7.70
C LEU A 23 2.53 -1.09 -7.83
N ARG A 24 3.29 -2.10 -7.40
CA ARG A 24 4.75 -2.15 -7.59
C ARG A 24 5.09 -2.11 -9.07
N ASP A 25 4.40 -2.89 -9.88
CA ASP A 25 4.62 -2.94 -11.32
C ASP A 25 4.33 -1.56 -11.95
N GLU A 26 3.26 -0.89 -11.51
CA GLU A 26 2.94 0.49 -11.95
C GLU A 26 4.03 1.50 -11.54
N VAL A 27 4.57 1.42 -10.32
CA VAL A 27 5.69 2.27 -9.89
C VAL A 27 6.90 2.08 -10.82
N ALA A 28 7.22 0.83 -11.17
CA ALA A 28 8.32 0.52 -12.08
C ALA A 28 8.06 1.06 -13.50
N ASP A 29 6.83 0.98 -13.99
CA ASP A 29 6.45 1.49 -15.31
C ASP A 29 6.50 3.02 -15.37
N LEU A 30 6.03 3.72 -14.33
CA LEU A 30 6.14 5.17 -14.21
C LEU A 30 7.61 5.62 -14.17
N GLU A 31 8.44 4.92 -13.40
CA GLU A 31 9.88 5.20 -13.33
C GLU A 31 10.55 4.97 -14.69
N ALA A 32 10.23 3.87 -15.39
CA ALA A 32 10.74 3.57 -16.73
C ALA A 32 10.30 4.61 -17.78
N ALA A 33 9.14 5.24 -17.59
CA ALA A 33 8.67 6.36 -18.39
C ALA A 33 9.36 7.70 -18.06
N GLY A 34 10.28 7.72 -17.09
CA GLY A 34 11.06 8.89 -16.70
C GLY A 34 10.41 9.77 -15.62
N ILE A 35 9.39 9.27 -14.92
CA ILE A 35 8.76 9.99 -13.80
C ILE A 35 9.61 9.80 -12.55
N GLY A 36 10.35 10.85 -12.15
CA GLY A 36 11.23 10.82 -10.98
C GLY A 36 10.56 11.14 -9.64
N ILE A 37 9.26 11.47 -9.63
CA ILE A 37 8.48 11.74 -8.41
C ILE A 37 7.13 11.03 -8.51
N ILE A 38 6.87 10.08 -7.62
CA ILE A 38 5.67 9.25 -7.62
C ILE A 38 4.96 9.39 -6.27
N GLN A 39 3.66 9.68 -6.28
CA GLN A 39 2.85 9.79 -5.06
C GLN A 39 1.94 8.56 -4.93
N ILE A 40 1.95 7.92 -3.76
CA ILE A 40 1.10 6.77 -3.42
C ILE A 40 0.18 7.18 -2.25
N ASP A 41 -1.12 7.26 -2.54
CA ASP A 41 -2.12 7.78 -1.60
C ASP A 41 -2.74 6.67 -0.73
N GLU A 42 -2.80 6.90 0.58
CA GLU A 42 -3.40 6.00 1.57
C GLU A 42 -4.49 6.72 2.39
N PRO A 43 -5.59 7.16 1.75
CA PRO A 43 -6.62 7.98 2.41
C PRO A 43 -7.38 7.21 3.50
N ALA A 44 -7.45 5.89 3.38
CA ALA A 44 -8.31 5.04 4.21
C ALA A 44 -7.52 4.11 5.16
N LEU A 45 -6.24 4.40 5.45
CA LEU A 45 -5.46 3.56 6.37
C LEU A 45 -6.10 3.52 7.75
N ARG A 46 -6.55 4.67 8.26
CA ARG A 46 -7.20 4.78 9.57
C ARG A 46 -8.61 4.18 9.57
N GLU A 47 -9.34 4.26 8.46
CA GLU A 47 -10.69 3.69 8.33
C GLU A 47 -10.70 2.17 8.45
N GLY A 48 -9.61 1.50 8.06
CA GLY A 48 -9.47 0.05 8.18
C GLY A 48 -9.03 -0.45 9.56
N LEU A 49 -8.75 0.43 10.53
CA LEU A 49 -8.30 0.02 11.87
C LEU A 49 -9.35 -0.88 12.55
N PRO A 50 -8.93 -2.00 13.17
CA PRO A 50 -9.83 -2.81 13.98
C PRO A 50 -10.44 -2.01 15.13
N LEU A 51 -11.65 -2.37 15.56
CA LEU A 51 -12.29 -1.72 16.72
C LEU A 51 -11.50 -1.93 18.02
N LYS A 52 -10.87 -3.11 18.17
CA LYS A 52 -10.04 -3.44 19.32
C LYS A 52 -8.64 -2.87 19.13
N ARG A 53 -8.24 -2.01 20.07
CA ARG A 53 -6.91 -1.40 20.06
C ARG A 53 -5.76 -2.41 20.15
N SER A 54 -5.99 -3.57 20.78
CA SER A 54 -5.01 -4.67 20.83
C SER A 54 -4.60 -5.20 19.46
N ASP A 55 -5.46 -5.02 18.45
CA ASP A 55 -5.27 -5.60 17.13
C ASP A 55 -4.69 -4.57 16.14
N TRP A 56 -4.45 -3.34 16.59
CA TRP A 56 -3.95 -2.24 15.76
C TRP A 56 -2.53 -2.48 15.27
N ASP A 57 -1.64 -2.96 16.14
CA ASP A 57 -0.24 -3.14 15.79
C ASP A 57 -0.09 -4.15 14.64
N ALA A 58 -0.83 -5.25 14.69
CA ALA A 58 -0.85 -6.23 13.61
C ALA A 58 -1.40 -5.63 12.31
N TYR A 59 -2.49 -4.86 12.38
CA TYR A 59 -3.07 -4.16 11.23
C TYR A 59 -2.09 -3.18 10.58
N LEU A 60 -1.50 -2.29 11.39
CA LEU A 60 -0.57 -1.27 10.93
C LEU A 60 0.71 -1.90 10.39
N GLN A 61 1.16 -3.01 10.98
CA GLN A 61 2.33 -3.72 10.47
C GLN A 61 2.12 -4.19 9.03
N TRP A 62 1.07 -4.98 8.75
CA TRP A 62 0.88 -5.46 7.39
C TRP A 62 0.45 -4.36 6.42
N GLY A 63 -0.27 -3.33 6.90
CA GLY A 63 -0.63 -2.17 6.09
C GLY A 63 0.61 -1.41 5.61
N VAL A 64 1.55 -1.16 6.51
CA VAL A 64 2.83 -0.50 6.19
C VAL A 64 3.73 -1.42 5.34
N GLU A 65 3.73 -2.73 5.58
CA GLU A 65 4.45 -3.68 4.72
C GLU A 65 3.92 -3.67 3.28
N ALA A 66 2.60 -3.60 3.08
CA ALA A 66 1.99 -3.50 1.75
C ALA A 66 2.35 -2.17 1.05
N PHE A 67 2.37 -1.06 1.78
CA PHE A 67 2.87 0.22 1.25
C PHE A 67 4.33 0.10 0.80
N ARG A 68 5.20 -0.43 1.67
CA ARG A 68 6.62 -0.62 1.36
C ARG A 68 6.82 -1.56 0.18
N LEU A 69 6.03 -2.62 0.05
CA LEU A 69 6.15 -3.60 -1.02
C LEU A 69 5.99 -2.97 -2.41
N ASN A 70 5.08 -2.00 -2.56
CA ASN A 70 4.92 -1.29 -3.83
C ASN A 70 5.99 -0.22 -4.06
N ALA A 71 6.38 0.53 -3.02
CA ALA A 71 7.39 1.58 -3.13
C ALA A 71 8.83 1.05 -3.29
N ALA A 72 9.14 -0.16 -2.79
CA ALA A 72 10.51 -0.69 -2.70
C ALA A 72 11.15 -1.05 -4.06
N VAL A 73 10.43 -0.94 -5.17
CA VAL A 73 11.00 -1.09 -6.51
C VAL A 73 11.70 0.17 -7.01
N ALA A 74 11.33 1.33 -6.46
CA ALA A 74 11.86 2.62 -6.87
C ALA A 74 13.37 2.71 -6.62
N LYS A 75 14.10 3.29 -7.57
CA LYS A 75 15.53 3.61 -7.38
C LYS A 75 15.73 4.71 -6.35
N ASP A 76 16.96 4.80 -5.81
CA ASP A 76 17.35 5.79 -4.80
C ASP A 76 17.15 7.26 -5.25
N ASP A 77 17.19 7.51 -6.57
CA ASP A 77 16.98 8.84 -7.16
C ASP A 77 15.49 9.15 -7.47
N THR A 78 14.61 8.17 -7.34
CA THR A 78 13.17 8.33 -7.52
C THR A 78 12.51 8.71 -6.20
N GLN A 79 11.85 9.86 -6.16
CA GLN A 79 11.23 10.36 -4.94
C GLN A 79 9.83 9.77 -4.74
N ILE A 80 9.67 8.96 -3.70
CA ILE A 80 8.36 8.47 -3.27
C ILE A 80 7.72 9.45 -2.28
N HIS A 81 6.52 9.92 -2.61
CA HIS A 81 5.66 10.69 -1.72
C HIS A 81 4.46 9.84 -1.29
N THR A 82 3.90 10.15 -0.12
CA THR A 82 2.64 9.55 0.30
C THR A 82 1.72 10.60 0.88
N HIS A 83 0.47 10.58 0.46
CA HIS A 83 -0.59 11.38 1.04
C HIS A 83 -1.44 10.50 1.98
N MET A 84 -1.69 11.01 3.18
CA MET A 84 -2.58 10.41 4.17
C MET A 84 -3.51 11.51 4.69
N CYS A 85 -4.81 11.21 4.78
CA CYS A 85 -5.84 12.15 5.22
C CYS A 85 -5.88 12.35 6.74
#